data_AF-A0A6J1J6L6-F1
#
_entry.id   AF-A0A6J1J6L6-F1
#
_cell.length_a   1.000
_cell.length_b   1.000
_cell.length_c   1.000
_cell.angle_alpha   90.00
_cell.angle_beta   90.00
_cell.angle_gamma   90.00
#
_symmetry.space_group_name_H-M   'P 1'
#
loop_
_entity.id
_entity.type
_entity.pdbx_description
1 polymer ?
#
loop_
_entity_poly.entity_id
_entity_poly.type
_entity_poly.pdbx_seq_one_letter_code
_entity_poly.pdbx_strand_id
1 'polypeptide(L)'
;MGTEGSFESLLRWAADHGISDSVDKQSSHSCLGRSLCVCFFPDAGGRGLGAVRHLTKGELVLKVPKSVLLTTQSLSLQDEKLSMALKRYPSLSSTQKLTFCLLYEIGKGSSSWWFPYFKHLPTTYETLATFGEFEKQALQVDYALWEAEKAASKSHTEWRGVKGLMEESNIKNQLQTFKAWLWASATISSRALYVPWDEAGCLCPVGDLFNYAAPEGESLDIMDVSSFSQHASLNGNITTDGLHKEEQDTQRALTDGGFEENVSAYCFYARESYKRGEQVLLSYGTYSNLELLQYYGFLLQENPNDRVFIPLEHEIYSSSSWPKESLFIHQNGNPSFALLSALRLWATHPNKRRGVGHLAYAGSQLSVKNEVLVMQWLSKNCHAVLNNLPTSVEEDNQLLCNICKIQDLQGPTELGKMLLTVGGEFCAFLETYGLVNREETELHLTGKIKRSLERWKLAVQWRILYKKALVDCTSYCTRTTCSLSS
;
A
#
# COMPACT_ATOMS: atom_id res chain seq x y z
N MET A 1 26.25 1.95 16.17
CA MET A 1 27.51 1.31 15.72
C MET A 1 27.43 -0.23 15.66
N GLY A 2 26.26 -0.85 15.44
CA GLY A 2 26.11 -2.33 15.36
C GLY A 2 25.36 -2.84 14.13
N THR A 3 25.08 -1.98 13.16
CA THR A 3 24.17 -2.25 12.03
C THR A 3 24.89 -2.72 10.76
N GLU A 4 26.08 -2.21 10.46
CA GLU A 4 26.83 -2.57 9.24
C GLU A 4 27.25 -4.05 9.23
N GLY A 5 27.88 -4.53 10.32
CA GLY A 5 28.27 -5.95 10.43
C GLY A 5 27.10 -6.95 10.48
N SER A 6 25.91 -6.49 10.91
CA SER A 6 24.70 -7.32 10.91
C SER A 6 24.14 -7.50 9.50
N PHE A 7 24.21 -6.47 8.65
CA PHE A 7 23.70 -6.54 7.29
C PHE A 7 24.62 -7.35 6.37
N GLU A 8 25.94 -7.24 6.55
CA GLU A 8 26.90 -8.12 5.88
C GLU A 8 26.62 -9.61 6.15
N SER A 9 26.17 -9.95 7.36
CA SER A 9 25.84 -11.35 7.70
C SER A 9 24.64 -11.87 6.90
N LEU A 10 23.64 -11.03 6.62
CA LEU A 10 22.53 -11.38 5.74
C LEU A 10 23.02 -11.56 4.30
N LEU A 11 23.84 -10.65 3.79
CA LEU A 11 24.32 -10.72 2.40
C LEU A 11 25.24 -11.92 2.15
N ARG A 12 26.06 -12.30 3.14
CA ARG A 12 26.86 -13.54 3.12
C ARG A 12 25.97 -14.77 3.12
N TRP A 13 25.03 -14.86 4.08
CA TRP A 13 24.06 -15.96 4.15
C TRP A 13 23.28 -16.08 2.84
N ALA A 14 22.83 -14.97 2.26
CA ALA A 14 22.13 -14.96 0.98
C ALA A 14 22.99 -15.48 -0.17
N ALA A 15 24.27 -15.09 -0.24
CA ALA A 15 25.21 -15.57 -1.26
C ALA A 15 25.46 -17.08 -1.15
N ASP A 16 25.68 -17.57 0.07
CA ASP A 16 25.93 -19.00 0.36
C ASP A 16 24.75 -19.89 -0.06
N HIS A 17 23.54 -19.32 -0.12
CA HIS A 17 22.32 -20.01 -0.55
C HIS A 17 21.87 -19.65 -1.98
N GLY A 18 22.76 -19.02 -2.76
CA GLY A 18 22.59 -18.84 -4.20
C GLY A 18 21.80 -17.61 -4.64
N ILE A 19 21.51 -16.67 -3.73
CA ILE A 19 21.00 -15.35 -4.13
C ILE A 19 22.13 -14.58 -4.82
N SER A 20 21.84 -13.94 -5.95
CA SER A 20 22.84 -13.15 -6.67
C SER A 20 22.22 -12.03 -7.51
N ASP A 21 22.89 -10.88 -7.56
CA ASP A 21 22.64 -9.77 -8.48
C ASP A 21 23.45 -9.86 -9.78
N SER A 22 24.11 -11.01 -10.01
CA SER A 22 24.95 -11.28 -11.17
C SER A 22 24.39 -12.44 -11.99
N VAL A 23 24.47 -12.32 -13.31
CA VAL A 23 24.17 -13.41 -14.25
C VAL A 23 25.29 -14.47 -14.22
N ASP A 24 26.52 -14.04 -13.94
CA ASP A 24 27.70 -14.91 -13.89
C ASP A 24 27.85 -15.61 -12.54
N LYS A 25 28.04 -16.94 -12.58
CA LYS A 25 28.21 -17.86 -11.42
C LYS A 25 29.56 -17.72 -10.69
N GLN A 26 30.11 -16.52 -10.55
CA GLN A 26 31.34 -16.36 -9.78
C GLN A 26 31.01 -16.30 -8.29
N SER A 27 31.64 -17.15 -7.49
CA SER A 27 31.50 -17.16 -6.02
C SER A 27 32.01 -15.83 -5.45
N SER A 28 31.08 -14.96 -5.04
CA SER A 28 31.38 -13.75 -4.28
C SER A 28 31.05 -13.94 -2.81
N HIS A 29 31.76 -13.23 -1.94
CA HIS A 29 31.46 -13.17 -0.50
C HIS A 29 30.17 -12.40 -0.16
N SER A 30 29.41 -11.94 -1.16
CA SER A 30 28.18 -11.15 -1.02
C SER A 30 27.26 -11.42 -2.21
N CYS A 31 25.95 -11.51 -1.97
CA CYS A 31 24.95 -11.68 -3.03
C CYS A 31 24.68 -10.39 -3.83
N LEU A 32 25.12 -9.25 -3.30
CA LEU A 32 25.03 -7.93 -3.93
C LEU A 32 26.41 -7.33 -4.19
N GLY A 33 26.48 -6.36 -5.09
CA GLY A 33 27.67 -5.54 -5.38
C GLY A 33 28.09 -5.56 -6.86
N ARG A 34 27.37 -6.28 -7.72
CA ARG A 34 27.63 -6.34 -9.18
C ARG A 34 26.66 -5.48 -9.97
N SER A 35 25.39 -5.49 -9.58
CA SER A 35 24.30 -4.73 -10.20
C SER A 35 23.62 -3.83 -9.16
N LEU A 36 23.50 -4.30 -7.93
CA LEU A 36 22.77 -3.63 -6.85
C LEU A 36 23.61 -3.51 -5.57
N CYS A 37 23.30 -2.53 -4.74
CA CYS A 37 23.77 -2.43 -3.36
C CYS A 37 22.66 -1.94 -2.44
N VAL A 38 22.78 -2.22 -1.15
CA VAL A 38 21.84 -1.67 -0.16
C VAL A 38 22.22 -0.23 0.15
N CYS A 39 21.24 0.67 0.03
CA CYS A 39 21.37 2.11 0.26
C CYS A 39 20.22 2.61 1.14
N PHE A 40 20.33 3.86 1.60
CA PHE A 40 19.27 4.52 2.36
C PHE A 40 18.75 5.73 1.57
N PHE A 41 17.45 5.70 1.27
CA PHE A 41 16.67 6.68 0.52
C PHE A 41 15.57 7.25 1.42
N PRO A 42 15.84 8.32 2.19
CA PRO A 42 14.90 8.86 3.18
C PRO A 42 13.55 9.25 2.57
N ASP A 43 13.55 9.77 1.35
CA ASP A 43 12.35 10.25 0.66
C ASP A 43 11.58 9.13 -0.08
N ALA A 44 12.08 7.89 -0.05
CA ALA A 44 11.55 6.78 -0.84
C ALA A 44 11.54 5.46 -0.06
N GLY A 45 11.06 5.48 1.19
CA GLY A 45 10.84 4.28 2.00
C GLY A 45 12.01 3.86 2.91
N GLY A 46 13.10 4.64 2.94
CA GLY A 46 14.25 4.36 3.80
C GLY A 46 15.21 3.37 3.15
N ARG A 47 15.38 2.17 3.72
CA ARG A 47 16.31 1.18 3.15
C ARG A 47 15.80 0.71 1.78
N GLY A 48 16.67 0.71 0.77
CA GLY A 48 16.34 0.27 -0.59
C GLY A 48 17.54 -0.31 -1.33
N LEU A 49 17.35 -0.65 -2.61
CA LEU A 49 18.40 -1.13 -3.51
C LEU A 49 18.79 -0.05 -4.53
N GLY A 50 20.07 0.29 -4.57
CA GLY A 50 20.64 1.25 -5.52
C GLY A 50 21.49 0.55 -6.58
N ALA A 51 21.52 1.09 -7.79
CA ALA A 51 22.33 0.56 -8.88
C ALA A 51 23.83 0.87 -8.65
N VAL A 52 24.71 -0.14 -8.73
CA VAL A 52 26.18 0.08 -8.62
C VAL A 52 26.85 0.39 -9.96
N ARG A 53 26.13 0.19 -11.05
CA ARG A 53 26.53 0.43 -12.43
C ARG A 53 25.33 0.87 -13.25
N HIS A 54 25.54 1.15 -14.52
CA HIS A 54 24.43 1.31 -15.46
C HIS A 54 23.68 -0.01 -15.62
N LEU A 55 22.36 0.03 -15.47
CA LEU A 55 21.43 -1.08 -15.70
C LEU A 55 20.54 -0.73 -16.89
N THR A 56 20.32 -1.68 -17.77
CA THR A 56 19.46 -1.53 -18.95
C THR A 56 18.05 -2.01 -18.65
N LYS A 57 17.02 -1.36 -19.24
CA LYS A 57 15.63 -1.84 -19.12
C LYS A 57 15.52 -3.31 -19.55
N GLY A 58 14.84 -4.12 -18.74
CA GLY A 58 14.65 -5.56 -18.94
C GLY A 58 15.81 -6.44 -18.48
N GLU A 59 16.88 -5.86 -17.93
CA GLU A 59 18.03 -6.62 -17.45
C GLU A 59 17.72 -7.36 -16.14
N LEU A 60 18.17 -8.62 -16.00
CA LEU A 60 18.07 -9.37 -14.73
C LEU A 60 19.00 -8.72 -13.70
N VAL A 61 18.42 -8.19 -12.62
CA VAL A 61 19.15 -7.45 -11.57
C VAL A 61 19.26 -8.21 -10.25
N LEU A 62 18.37 -9.17 -9.99
CA LEU A 62 18.44 -10.03 -8.81
C LEU A 62 17.75 -11.37 -9.09
N LYS A 63 18.36 -12.44 -8.60
CA LYS A 63 17.81 -13.80 -8.64
C LYS A 63 17.83 -14.41 -7.24
N VAL A 64 16.68 -14.93 -6.81
CA VAL A 64 16.49 -15.58 -5.50
C VAL A 64 15.99 -17.02 -5.70
N PRO A 65 16.76 -18.06 -5.37
CA PRO A 65 16.34 -19.46 -5.57
C PRO A 65 15.07 -19.84 -4.78
N LYS A 66 14.25 -20.74 -5.35
CA LYS A 66 13.01 -21.26 -4.73
C LYS A 66 13.23 -21.80 -3.32
N SER A 67 14.37 -22.45 -3.09
CA SER A 67 14.76 -23.04 -1.80
C SER A 67 14.92 -22.01 -0.68
N VAL A 68 15.11 -20.72 -1.01
CA VAL A 68 15.32 -19.65 -0.03
C VAL A 68 14.01 -18.93 0.33
N LEU A 69 13.00 -19.02 -0.53
CA LEU A 69 11.71 -18.40 -0.32
C LEU A 69 10.99 -19.00 0.90
N LEU A 70 10.48 -18.13 1.76
CA LEU A 70 9.66 -18.54 2.90
C LEU A 70 8.20 -18.54 2.47
N THR A 71 7.62 -19.73 2.44
CA THR A 71 6.21 -20.00 2.11
C THR A 71 5.61 -20.88 3.19
N THR A 72 4.27 -21.00 3.18
CA THR A 72 3.60 -21.93 4.09
C THR A 72 4.05 -23.37 3.78
N GLN A 73 4.23 -23.67 2.50
CA GLN A 73 4.66 -24.96 2.01
C GLN A 73 6.11 -25.29 2.44
N SER A 74 7.07 -24.37 2.26
CA SER A 74 8.47 -24.65 2.60
C SER A 74 8.65 -24.91 4.09
N LEU A 75 7.95 -24.15 4.95
CA LEU A 75 7.94 -24.37 6.40
C LEU A 75 7.25 -25.68 6.78
N SER A 76 6.13 -26.03 6.14
CA SER A 76 5.39 -27.27 6.41
C SER A 76 6.17 -28.53 5.99
N LEU A 77 7.05 -28.43 5.00
CA LEU A 77 7.91 -29.55 4.58
C LEU A 77 9.09 -29.77 5.53
N GLN A 78 9.59 -28.71 6.16
CA GLN A 78 10.74 -28.77 7.07
C GLN A 78 10.35 -29.11 8.52
N ASP A 79 9.11 -28.84 8.91
CA ASP A 79 8.64 -28.97 10.28
C ASP A 79 7.30 -29.74 10.35
N GLU A 80 7.39 -31.03 10.66
CA GLU A 80 6.24 -31.93 10.71
C GLU A 80 5.23 -31.52 11.80
N LYS A 81 5.72 -30.96 12.92
CA LYS A 81 4.85 -30.48 14.01
C LYS A 81 4.00 -29.30 13.53
N LEU A 82 4.64 -28.33 12.84
CA LEU A 82 3.94 -27.19 12.24
C LEU A 82 2.91 -27.66 11.19
N SER A 83 3.32 -28.59 10.32
CA SER A 83 2.45 -29.18 9.29
C SER A 83 1.20 -29.84 9.86
N MET A 84 1.36 -30.67 10.90
CA MET A 84 0.23 -31.30 11.60
C MET A 84 -0.66 -30.27 12.31
N ALA A 85 -0.08 -29.21 12.87
CA ALA A 85 -0.85 -28.16 13.52
C ALA A 85 -1.73 -27.41 12.51
N LEU A 86 -1.18 -27.00 11.37
CA LEU A 86 -1.91 -26.31 10.31
C LEU A 86 -3.06 -27.15 9.72
N LYS A 87 -2.85 -28.46 9.55
CA LYS A 87 -3.88 -29.39 9.04
C LYS A 87 -5.14 -29.46 9.92
N ARG A 88 -5.01 -29.17 11.23
CA ARG A 88 -6.15 -29.13 12.16
C ARG A 88 -7.00 -27.87 12.02
N TYR A 89 -6.52 -26.88 11.26
CA TYR A 89 -7.18 -25.59 11.05
C TYR A 89 -7.39 -25.31 9.54
N PRO A 90 -8.18 -26.14 8.83
CA PRO A 90 -8.34 -26.03 7.38
C PRO A 90 -9.05 -24.75 6.93
N SER A 91 -9.90 -24.17 7.78
CA SER A 91 -10.69 -22.96 7.51
C SER A 91 -9.87 -21.66 7.50
N LEU A 92 -8.61 -21.69 7.96
CA LEU A 92 -7.74 -20.51 7.91
C LEU A 92 -7.36 -20.19 6.46
N SER A 93 -7.40 -18.91 6.12
CA SER A 93 -6.93 -18.43 4.82
C SER A 93 -5.44 -18.67 4.65
N SER A 94 -4.98 -18.70 3.39
CA SER A 94 -3.57 -18.82 3.04
C SER A 94 -2.73 -17.74 3.74
N THR A 95 -3.18 -16.48 3.73
CA THR A 95 -2.51 -15.36 4.43
C THR A 95 -2.46 -15.55 5.94
N GLN A 96 -3.53 -16.06 6.58
CA GLN A 96 -3.51 -16.37 8.01
C GLN A 96 -2.48 -17.45 8.34
N LYS A 97 -2.40 -18.50 7.52
CA LYS A 97 -1.42 -19.59 7.68
C LYS A 97 0.01 -19.07 7.54
N LEU A 98 0.31 -18.28 6.51
CA LEU A 98 1.65 -17.71 6.32
C LEU A 98 2.02 -16.74 7.46
N THR A 99 1.08 -15.90 7.91
CA THR A 99 1.28 -14.97 9.04
C THR A 99 1.59 -15.73 10.34
N PHE A 100 0.86 -16.81 10.60
CA PHE A 100 1.12 -17.70 11.72
C PHE A 100 2.50 -18.36 11.60
N CYS A 101 2.84 -18.88 10.42
CA CYS A 101 4.12 -19.51 10.14
C CYS A 101 5.30 -18.56 10.37
N LEU A 102 5.16 -17.29 9.97
CA LEU A 102 6.15 -16.25 10.27
C LEU A 102 6.35 -16.08 11.78
N LEU A 103 5.28 -15.95 12.57
CA LEU A 103 5.38 -15.84 14.03
C LEU A 103 5.99 -17.09 14.68
N TYR A 104 5.62 -18.27 14.20
CA TYR A 104 6.17 -19.54 14.64
C TYR A 104 7.69 -19.59 14.44
N GLU A 105 8.15 -19.24 13.24
CA GLU A 105 9.56 -19.27 12.84
C GLU A 105 10.37 -18.16 13.54
N ILE A 106 9.81 -16.96 13.71
CA ILE A 106 10.37 -15.88 14.57
C ILE A 106 10.55 -16.38 16.02
N GLY A 107 9.62 -17.22 16.51
CA GLY A 107 9.68 -17.83 17.84
C GLY A 107 10.93 -18.67 18.07
N LYS A 108 11.48 -19.30 17.03
CA LYS A 108 12.72 -20.10 17.08
C LYS A 108 13.97 -19.24 17.33
N GLY A 109 13.91 -17.93 17.06
CA GLY A 109 15.01 -17.01 17.28
C GLY A 109 16.26 -17.42 16.47
N SER A 110 17.43 -17.45 17.11
CA SER A 110 18.70 -17.77 16.45
C SER A 110 18.80 -19.19 15.88
N SER A 111 17.89 -20.08 16.26
CA SER A 111 17.81 -21.42 15.71
C SER A 111 17.06 -21.50 14.38
N SER A 112 16.38 -20.42 13.96
CA SER A 112 15.75 -20.37 12.64
C SER A 112 16.80 -20.22 11.53
N TRP A 113 16.62 -20.96 10.44
CA TRP A 113 17.46 -20.83 9.25
C TRP A 113 17.35 -19.44 8.61
N TRP A 114 16.18 -18.80 8.69
CA TRP A 114 15.93 -17.43 8.21
C TRP A 114 16.27 -16.34 9.23
N PHE A 115 16.88 -16.67 10.36
CA PHE A 115 17.22 -15.68 11.39
C PHE A 115 18.05 -14.49 10.89
N PRO A 116 19.05 -14.66 9.98
CA PRO A 116 19.76 -13.53 9.40
C PRO A 116 18.83 -12.55 8.66
N TYR A 117 17.79 -13.06 7.99
CA TYR A 117 16.79 -12.23 7.31
C TYR A 117 15.86 -11.53 8.29
N PHE A 118 15.31 -12.24 9.27
CA PHE A 118 14.35 -11.67 10.22
C PHE A 118 14.91 -10.51 11.06
N LYS A 119 16.21 -10.51 11.34
CA LYS A 119 16.89 -9.40 12.02
C LYS A 119 16.77 -8.07 11.28
N HIS A 120 16.51 -8.11 9.98
CA HIS A 120 16.48 -6.93 9.11
C HIS A 120 15.08 -6.52 8.68
N LEU A 121 14.05 -7.29 9.07
CA LEU A 121 12.66 -6.89 8.90
C LEU A 121 12.37 -5.58 9.69
N PRO A 122 11.47 -4.72 9.17
CA PRO A 122 10.99 -3.57 9.93
C PRO A 122 10.45 -3.97 11.30
N THR A 123 10.74 -3.15 12.31
CA THR A 123 10.26 -3.40 13.67
C THR A 123 8.81 -2.93 13.87
N THR A 124 8.34 -2.04 13.00
CA THR A 124 7.02 -1.41 13.04
C THR A 124 6.54 -1.15 11.62
N TYR A 125 5.22 -1.02 11.46
CA TYR A 125 4.54 -0.64 10.24
C TYR A 125 3.41 0.31 10.58
N GLU A 126 3.12 1.22 9.67
CA GLU A 126 2.09 2.25 9.80
C GLU A 126 0.90 1.98 8.87
N THR A 127 0.52 0.71 8.72
CA THR A 127 -0.66 0.29 7.92
C THR A 127 -1.97 0.70 8.58
N LEU A 128 -3.06 0.91 7.82
CA LEU A 128 -4.38 1.28 8.38
C LEU A 128 -4.86 0.38 9.54
N ALA A 129 -4.60 -0.93 9.50
CA ALA A 129 -4.97 -1.85 10.57
C ALA A 129 -4.30 -1.53 11.93
N THR A 130 -3.22 -0.75 11.93
CA THR A 130 -2.52 -0.30 13.13
C THR A 130 -3.06 1.02 13.67
N PHE A 131 -3.95 1.72 12.95
CA PHE A 131 -4.50 3.01 13.37
C PHE A 131 -5.42 2.83 14.58
N GLY A 132 -5.22 3.66 15.60
CA GLY A 132 -6.12 3.79 16.74
C GLY A 132 -7.23 4.76 16.43
N GLU A 133 -8.18 4.91 17.35
CA GLU A 133 -9.38 5.70 17.12
C GLU A 133 -9.08 7.14 16.70
N PHE A 134 -8.15 7.80 17.39
CA PHE A 134 -7.73 9.16 17.05
C PHE A 134 -7.21 9.27 15.60
N GLU A 135 -6.33 8.36 15.18
CA GLU A 135 -5.73 8.43 13.84
C GLU A 135 -6.73 8.07 12.74
N LYS A 136 -7.69 7.17 13.02
CA LYS A 136 -8.80 6.90 12.12
C LYS A 136 -9.63 8.16 11.91
N GLN A 137 -10.13 8.77 12.99
CA GLN A 137 -10.96 9.98 12.93
C GLN A 137 -10.24 11.15 12.23
N ALA A 138 -8.91 11.22 12.33
CA ALA A 138 -8.11 12.21 11.61
C ALA A 138 -8.19 12.10 10.08
N LEU A 139 -8.66 11.00 9.48
CA LEU A 139 -8.89 10.88 8.04
C LEU A 139 -10.04 11.77 7.55
N GLN A 140 -11.01 12.11 8.42
CA GLN A 140 -12.16 12.99 8.19
C GLN A 140 -13.15 12.60 7.07
N VAL A 141 -12.81 11.65 6.20
CA VAL A 141 -13.61 11.27 5.03
C VAL A 141 -14.24 9.90 5.24
N ASP A 142 -15.57 9.80 5.10
CA ASP A 142 -16.36 8.61 5.45
C ASP A 142 -15.83 7.28 4.87
N TYR A 143 -15.48 7.24 3.58
CA TYR A 143 -14.99 6.00 2.99
C TYR A 143 -13.60 5.61 3.52
N ALA A 144 -12.75 6.58 3.85
CA ALA A 144 -11.44 6.30 4.44
C ALA A 144 -11.57 5.86 5.90
N LEU A 145 -12.49 6.48 6.66
CA LEU A 145 -12.86 6.03 8.00
C LEU A 145 -13.36 4.59 7.99
N TRP A 146 -14.25 4.26 7.04
CA TRP A 146 -14.77 2.92 6.86
C TRP A 146 -13.69 1.90 6.52
N GLU A 147 -12.80 2.20 5.56
CA GLU A 147 -11.71 1.29 5.21
C GLU A 147 -10.72 1.07 6.37
N ALA A 148 -10.42 2.11 7.17
CA ALA A 148 -9.59 1.96 8.35
C ALA A 148 -10.26 1.09 9.44
N GLU A 149 -11.56 1.24 9.67
CA GLU A 149 -12.31 0.42 10.62
C GLU A 149 -12.42 -1.03 10.16
N LYS A 150 -12.73 -1.22 8.88
CA LYS A 150 -12.79 -2.53 8.22
C LYS A 150 -11.44 -3.25 8.29
N ALA A 151 -10.33 -2.56 8.05
CA ALA A 151 -8.98 -3.13 8.17
C ALA A 151 -8.70 -3.59 9.61
N ALA A 152 -8.99 -2.76 10.61
CA ALA A 152 -8.80 -3.11 12.03
C ALA A 152 -9.67 -4.31 12.46
N SER A 153 -10.95 -4.30 12.07
CA SER A 153 -11.91 -5.36 12.36
C SER A 153 -11.55 -6.70 11.68
N LYS A 154 -11.07 -6.64 10.43
CA LYS A 154 -10.55 -7.81 9.70
C LYS A 154 -9.36 -8.42 10.43
N SER A 155 -8.33 -7.62 10.73
CA SER A 155 -7.13 -8.11 11.43
C SER A 155 -7.46 -8.72 12.80
N HIS A 156 -8.41 -8.13 13.53
CA HIS A 156 -8.84 -8.68 14.81
C HIS A 156 -9.55 -10.03 14.67
N THR A 157 -10.42 -10.17 13.67
CA THR A 157 -11.11 -11.43 13.38
C THR A 157 -10.13 -12.52 12.93
N GLU A 158 -9.18 -12.18 12.08
CA GLU A 158 -8.14 -13.10 11.64
C GLU A 158 -7.26 -13.59 12.80
N TRP A 159 -6.83 -12.69 13.70
CA TRP A 159 -6.07 -13.05 14.90
C TRP A 159 -6.85 -13.99 15.82
N ARG A 160 -8.14 -13.70 16.06
CA ARG A 160 -9.00 -14.57 16.87
C ARG A 160 -9.10 -15.98 16.28
N GLY A 161 -9.21 -16.09 14.96
CA GLY A 161 -9.24 -17.38 14.26
C GLY A 161 -7.97 -18.21 14.43
N VAL A 162 -6.81 -17.57 14.55
CA VAL A 162 -5.50 -18.25 14.69
C VAL A 162 -5.09 -18.48 16.15
N LYS A 163 -5.75 -17.84 17.12
CA LYS A 163 -5.33 -17.88 18.53
C LYS A 163 -5.21 -19.29 19.11
N GLY A 164 -6.19 -20.17 18.86
CA GLY A 164 -6.13 -21.57 19.30
C GLY A 164 -4.92 -22.32 18.74
N LEU A 165 -4.62 -22.11 17.45
CA LEU A 165 -3.45 -22.69 16.79
C LEU A 165 -2.13 -22.19 17.42
N MET A 166 -2.05 -20.92 17.84
CA MET A 166 -0.88 -20.36 18.54
C MET A 166 -0.64 -21.00 19.90
N GLU A 167 -1.71 -21.17 20.67
CA GLU A 167 -1.67 -21.77 22.01
C GLU A 167 -1.22 -23.23 21.93
N GLU A 168 -1.81 -24.02 21.03
CA GLU A 168 -1.46 -25.44 20.83
C GLU A 168 -0.04 -25.66 20.30
N SER A 169 0.48 -24.70 19.53
CA SER A 169 1.81 -24.80 18.93
C SER A 169 2.94 -24.41 19.88
N ASN A 170 2.62 -23.99 21.12
CA ASN A 170 3.54 -23.50 22.15
C ASN A 170 4.42 -22.32 21.65
N ILE A 171 3.84 -21.42 20.87
CA ILE A 171 4.52 -20.17 20.50
C ILE A 171 4.75 -19.34 21.77
N LYS A 172 5.87 -18.60 21.86
CA LYS A 172 6.15 -17.70 23.00
C LYS A 172 4.98 -16.72 23.22
N ASN A 173 4.54 -16.56 24.47
CA ASN A 173 3.38 -15.70 24.83
C ASN A 173 3.43 -14.28 24.24
N GLN A 174 4.62 -13.67 24.16
CA GLN A 174 4.80 -12.35 23.56
C GLN A 174 4.41 -12.27 22.08
N LEU A 175 4.52 -13.38 21.35
CA LEU A 175 4.19 -13.51 19.92
C LEU A 175 2.73 -13.92 19.70
N GLN A 176 2.00 -14.28 20.75
CA GLN A 176 0.56 -14.60 20.66
C GLN A 176 -0.32 -13.34 20.77
N THR A 177 0.27 -12.19 21.07
CA THR A 177 -0.46 -10.93 21.27
C THR A 177 -1.02 -10.39 19.96
N PHE A 178 -2.14 -9.66 20.03
CA PHE A 178 -2.70 -8.97 18.86
C PHE A 178 -1.70 -8.00 18.21
N LYS A 179 -0.83 -7.37 19.01
CA LYS A 179 0.24 -6.50 18.51
C LYS A 179 1.27 -7.27 17.67
N ALA A 180 1.65 -8.48 18.09
CA ALA A 180 2.55 -9.33 17.31
C ALA A 180 1.87 -9.80 16.02
N TRP A 181 0.57 -10.11 16.06
CA TRP A 181 -0.22 -10.41 14.87
C TRP A 181 -0.25 -9.24 13.88
N LEU A 182 -0.53 -8.02 14.34
CA LEU A 182 -0.51 -6.82 13.47
C LEU A 182 0.85 -6.64 12.79
N TRP A 183 1.96 -6.82 13.52
CA TRP A 183 3.29 -6.74 12.94
C TRP A 183 3.54 -7.82 11.88
N ALA A 184 3.17 -9.07 12.17
CA ALA A 184 3.38 -10.19 11.24
C ALA A 184 2.48 -10.06 10.00
N SER A 185 1.21 -9.70 10.19
CA SER A 185 0.25 -9.48 9.10
C SER A 185 0.69 -8.33 8.21
N ALA A 186 1.17 -7.21 8.78
CA ALA A 186 1.73 -6.09 8.02
C ALA A 186 3.02 -6.48 7.29
N THR A 187 3.85 -7.36 7.88
CA THR A 187 5.03 -7.92 7.20
C THR A 187 4.62 -8.71 5.96
N ILE A 188 3.61 -9.58 6.07
CA ILE A 188 3.13 -10.35 4.93
C ILE A 188 2.49 -9.42 3.88
N SER A 189 1.59 -8.50 4.26
CA SER A 189 0.92 -7.64 3.30
C SER A 189 1.86 -6.71 2.54
N SER A 190 2.92 -6.23 3.18
CA SER A 190 3.84 -5.25 2.59
C SER A 190 5.02 -5.86 1.82
N ARG A 191 5.34 -7.15 2.05
CA ARG A 191 6.58 -7.78 1.54
C ARG A 191 6.39 -9.11 0.82
N ALA A 192 5.22 -9.74 0.94
CA ALA A 192 4.99 -11.01 0.25
C ALA A 192 4.92 -10.78 -1.26
N LEU A 193 5.69 -11.58 -2.00
CA LEU A 193 5.69 -11.61 -3.45
C LEU A 193 4.86 -12.79 -3.95
N TYR A 194 4.10 -12.57 -5.01
CA TYR A 194 3.24 -13.60 -5.58
C TYR A 194 4.04 -14.81 -6.08
N VAL A 195 3.59 -16.01 -5.74
CA VAL A 195 4.10 -17.27 -6.30
C VAL A 195 2.92 -18.16 -6.71
N PRO A 196 3.04 -18.94 -7.80
CA PRO A 196 1.89 -19.64 -8.37
C PRO A 196 1.34 -20.81 -7.52
N TRP A 197 2.05 -21.25 -6.47
CA TRP A 197 1.63 -22.38 -5.63
C TRP A 197 1.20 -22.00 -4.21
N ASP A 198 1.27 -20.72 -3.82
CA ASP A 198 0.84 -20.25 -2.51
C ASP A 198 0.14 -18.90 -2.68
N GLU A 199 -1.19 -18.86 -2.48
CA GLU A 199 -2.00 -17.64 -2.60
C GLU A 199 -1.57 -16.53 -1.65
N ALA A 200 -0.92 -16.89 -0.53
CA ALA A 200 -0.36 -15.91 0.40
C ALA A 200 0.92 -15.25 -0.14
N GLY A 201 1.48 -15.78 -1.22
CA GLY A 201 2.79 -15.40 -1.73
C GLY A 201 3.94 -16.02 -0.93
N CYS A 202 5.09 -15.37 -1.02
CA CYS A 202 6.31 -15.77 -0.32
C CYS A 202 7.03 -14.54 0.24
N LEU A 203 7.71 -14.69 1.38
CA LEU A 203 8.75 -13.73 1.74
C LEU A 203 10.03 -14.10 1.00
N CYS A 204 10.62 -13.11 0.35
CA CYS A 204 11.76 -13.27 -0.55
C CYS A 204 12.96 -12.50 0.01
N PRO A 205 13.85 -13.15 0.80
CA PRO A 205 15.00 -12.48 1.39
C PRO A 205 15.82 -11.73 0.33
N VAL A 206 16.24 -10.50 0.66
CA VAL A 206 16.93 -9.55 -0.25
C VAL A 206 16.03 -8.99 -1.35
N GLY A 207 15.15 -9.80 -1.95
CA GLY A 207 14.19 -9.37 -2.97
C GLY A 207 13.07 -8.46 -2.45
N ASP A 208 12.79 -8.48 -1.15
CA ASP A 208 11.82 -7.59 -0.50
C ASP A 208 12.43 -6.24 -0.04
N LEU A 209 13.66 -5.95 -0.47
CA LEU A 209 14.35 -4.66 -0.21
C LEU A 209 14.13 -3.64 -1.31
N PHE A 210 13.58 -4.02 -2.46
CA PHE A 210 13.15 -3.02 -3.44
C PHE A 210 12.06 -2.14 -2.84
N ASN A 211 12.02 -0.88 -3.25
CA ASN A 211 10.94 0.04 -2.90
C ASN A 211 9.99 0.23 -4.09
N TYR A 212 8.85 0.88 -3.83
CA TYR A 212 7.76 1.03 -4.77
C TYR A 212 7.94 2.23 -5.71
N ALA A 213 7.66 2.03 -6.99
CA ALA A 213 7.33 3.08 -7.94
C ALA A 213 5.96 2.79 -8.55
N ALA A 214 5.07 3.78 -8.55
CA ALA A 214 3.78 3.64 -9.21
C ALA A 214 3.99 3.27 -10.70
N PRO A 215 3.20 2.34 -11.25
CA PRO A 215 3.19 2.10 -12.68
C PRO A 215 2.74 3.39 -13.38
N GLU A 216 3.48 3.82 -14.40
CA GLU A 216 3.01 4.89 -15.28
C GLU A 216 1.81 4.34 -16.04
N GLY A 217 0.72 5.11 -16.07
CA GLY A 217 -0.49 4.69 -16.76
C GLY A 217 -0.25 4.61 -18.26
N GLU A 218 0.09 3.44 -18.78
CA GLU A 218 -0.45 3.09 -20.09
C GLU A 218 -1.97 3.15 -19.94
N SER A 219 -2.62 3.88 -20.84
CA SER A 219 -4.06 4.12 -20.88
C SER A 219 -4.84 2.80 -20.94
N LEU A 220 -4.99 2.14 -19.80
CA LEU A 220 -5.80 0.96 -19.56
C LEU A 220 -7.26 1.36 -19.29
N ASP A 221 -7.74 2.41 -19.95
CA ASP A 221 -9.18 2.72 -20.02
C ASP A 221 -9.94 1.70 -20.88
N ILE A 222 -9.24 0.72 -21.47
CA ILE A 222 -9.81 -0.39 -22.22
C ILE A 222 -9.01 -1.68 -21.95
N MET A 223 -8.96 -2.17 -20.70
CA MET A 223 -8.78 -3.61 -20.45
C MET A 223 -9.21 -4.03 -19.05
N ASP A 224 -10.30 -4.78 -19.05
CA ASP A 224 -10.81 -5.74 -18.08
C ASP A 224 -10.89 -5.37 -16.58
N VAL A 225 -12.07 -4.87 -16.22
CA VAL A 225 -12.58 -4.67 -14.86
C VAL A 225 -12.72 -6.00 -14.07
N SER A 226 -12.39 -7.16 -14.67
CA SER A 226 -12.47 -8.46 -13.99
C SER A 226 -11.28 -8.79 -13.08
N SER A 227 -10.11 -8.15 -13.25
CA SER A 227 -8.87 -8.57 -12.55
C SER A 227 -8.66 -7.94 -11.17
N PHE A 228 -9.47 -6.95 -10.76
CA PHE A 228 -9.27 -6.23 -9.48
C PHE A 228 -10.15 -6.72 -8.31
N SER A 229 -10.98 -7.75 -8.49
CA SER A 229 -11.86 -8.28 -7.44
C SER A 229 -11.48 -9.64 -6.84
N GLN A 230 -10.38 -10.29 -7.25
CA GLN A 230 -10.11 -11.65 -6.76
C GLN A 230 -9.49 -11.77 -5.35
N HIS A 231 -9.19 -10.66 -4.65
CA HIS A 231 -8.73 -10.74 -3.25
C HIS A 231 -9.84 -10.59 -2.19
N ALA A 232 -11.11 -10.59 -2.59
CA ALA A 232 -12.24 -10.74 -1.67
C ALA A 232 -13.31 -11.65 -2.27
N SER A 233 -13.34 -12.91 -1.81
CA SER A 233 -14.39 -13.91 -2.01
C SER A 233 -14.51 -14.53 -3.41
N LEU A 234 -14.06 -15.79 -3.55
CA LEU A 234 -14.42 -16.66 -4.67
C LEU A 234 -15.25 -17.85 -4.18
N ASN A 235 -16.52 -17.85 -4.58
CA ASN A 235 -17.39 -19.00 -4.67
C ASN A 235 -17.86 -19.06 -6.14
N GLY A 236 -17.54 -20.12 -6.89
CA GLY A 236 -18.18 -20.42 -8.17
C GLY A 236 -17.25 -20.84 -9.32
N ASN A 237 -17.42 -22.08 -9.79
CA ASN A 237 -16.65 -22.77 -10.82
C ASN A 237 -16.85 -22.23 -12.25
N ILE A 238 -15.77 -21.92 -13.00
CA ILE A 238 -15.73 -21.97 -14.48
C ILE A 238 -14.33 -22.44 -14.95
N THR A 239 -14.30 -23.16 -16.07
CA THR A 239 -13.26 -24.05 -16.61
C THR A 239 -11.91 -23.42 -17.01
N THR A 240 -10.83 -24.20 -16.89
CA THR A 240 -9.48 -23.79 -16.45
C THR A 240 -8.34 -23.90 -17.47
N ASP A 241 -8.53 -23.94 -18.79
CA ASP A 241 -7.40 -24.30 -19.69
C ASP A 241 -6.96 -23.22 -20.70
N GLY A 242 -7.80 -22.20 -20.97
CA GLY A 242 -7.47 -21.08 -21.87
C GLY A 242 -6.97 -19.81 -21.18
N LEU A 243 -7.47 -19.54 -19.96
CA LEU A 243 -7.21 -18.32 -19.19
C LEU A 243 -5.80 -18.26 -18.56
N HIS A 244 -5.23 -19.42 -18.21
CA HIS A 244 -3.96 -19.47 -17.48
C HIS A 244 -2.75 -18.96 -18.28
N LYS A 245 -2.81 -18.96 -19.62
CA LYS A 245 -1.71 -18.44 -20.45
C LYS A 245 -1.76 -16.91 -20.59
N GLU A 246 -2.94 -16.33 -20.80
CA GLU A 246 -3.08 -14.87 -20.92
C GLU A 246 -2.92 -14.17 -19.56
N GLU A 247 -3.41 -14.75 -18.46
CA GLU A 247 -3.20 -14.19 -17.11
C GLU A 247 -1.71 -14.21 -16.68
N GLN A 248 -0.97 -15.27 -17.02
CA GLN A 248 0.47 -15.36 -16.71
C GLN A 248 1.31 -14.35 -17.50
N ASP A 249 0.99 -14.11 -18.77
CA ASP A 249 1.71 -13.12 -19.58
C ASP A 249 1.31 -11.68 -19.21
N THR A 250 0.06 -11.44 -18.80
CA THR A 250 -0.40 -10.11 -18.34
C THR A 250 0.14 -9.76 -16.94
N GLN A 251 0.24 -10.73 -16.03
CA GLN A 251 0.91 -10.51 -14.73
C GLN A 251 2.41 -10.25 -14.89
N ARG A 252 3.09 -10.98 -15.79
CA ARG A 252 4.52 -10.73 -16.11
C ARG A 252 4.78 -9.36 -16.75
N ALA A 253 3.81 -8.84 -17.50
CA ALA A 253 3.93 -7.52 -18.12
C ALA A 253 3.79 -6.36 -17.11
N LEU A 254 3.19 -6.60 -15.94
CA LEU A 254 2.89 -5.58 -14.93
C LEU A 254 3.85 -5.59 -13.73
N THR A 255 4.54 -6.70 -13.49
CA THR A 255 5.45 -6.82 -12.34
C THR A 255 6.90 -6.98 -12.80
N ASP A 256 7.78 -6.13 -12.27
CA ASP A 256 9.22 -6.11 -12.54
C ASP A 256 9.97 -7.31 -11.90
N GLY A 257 9.24 -8.37 -11.56
CA GLY A 257 9.75 -9.63 -11.06
C GLY A 257 8.68 -10.70 -10.99
N GLY A 258 9.12 -11.96 -11.06
CA GLY A 258 8.23 -13.12 -11.02
C GLY A 258 8.99 -14.42 -10.80
N PHE A 259 8.25 -15.47 -10.46
CA PHE A 259 8.84 -16.80 -10.32
C PHE A 259 8.99 -17.51 -11.67
N GLU A 260 10.20 -17.99 -11.96
CA GLU A 260 10.52 -18.73 -13.18
C GLU A 260 10.83 -20.20 -12.87
N GLU A 261 9.93 -21.09 -13.29
CA GLU A 261 10.06 -22.54 -13.02
C GLU A 261 11.29 -23.15 -13.70
N ASN A 262 11.63 -22.71 -14.93
CA ASN A 262 12.79 -23.20 -15.68
C ASN A 262 14.11 -22.99 -14.92
N VAL A 263 14.18 -21.92 -14.13
CA VAL A 263 15.35 -21.51 -13.38
C VAL A 263 15.21 -21.86 -11.88
N SER A 264 13.99 -22.24 -11.46
CA SER A 264 13.59 -22.48 -10.07
C SER A 264 13.97 -21.32 -9.14
N ALA A 265 13.65 -20.10 -9.56
CA ALA A 265 14.01 -18.88 -8.84
C ALA A 265 13.00 -17.75 -9.06
N TYR A 266 12.90 -16.85 -8.09
CA TYR A 266 12.29 -15.55 -8.25
C TYR A 266 13.30 -14.61 -8.92
N CYS A 267 12.94 -14.06 -10.07
CA CYS A 267 13.80 -13.18 -10.86
C CYS A 267 13.24 -11.75 -10.82
N PHE A 268 14.12 -10.77 -10.68
CA PHE A 268 13.79 -9.34 -10.72
C PHE A 268 14.51 -8.68 -11.88
N TYR A 269 13.79 -7.83 -12.60
CA TYR A 269 14.23 -7.18 -13.82
C TYR A 269 14.19 -5.66 -13.67
N ALA A 270 15.14 -4.97 -14.28
CA ALA A 270 15.15 -3.52 -14.29
C ALA A 270 13.96 -2.97 -15.10
N ARG A 271 13.00 -2.32 -14.44
CA ARG A 271 11.84 -1.69 -15.10
C ARG A 271 12.23 -0.67 -16.16
N GLU A 272 13.28 0.09 -15.87
CA GLU A 272 13.80 1.18 -16.68
C GLU A 272 15.33 1.12 -16.72
N SER A 273 15.96 2.06 -17.42
CA SER A 273 17.42 2.17 -17.37
C SER A 273 17.83 3.00 -16.16
N TYR A 274 18.74 2.47 -15.35
CA TYR A 274 19.21 3.11 -14.12
C TYR A 274 20.69 3.46 -14.23
N LYS A 275 21.05 4.69 -13.84
CA LYS A 275 22.45 5.11 -13.66
C LYS A 275 22.98 4.64 -12.31
N ARG A 276 24.30 4.53 -12.22
CA ARG A 276 24.97 4.26 -10.95
C ARG A 276 24.53 5.27 -9.87
N GLY A 277 24.08 4.77 -8.74
CA GLY A 277 23.59 5.54 -7.59
C GLY A 277 22.08 5.76 -7.58
N GLU A 278 21.37 5.53 -8.69
CA GLU A 278 19.91 5.63 -8.73
C GLU A 278 19.28 4.45 -7.99
N GLN A 279 18.16 4.71 -7.32
CA GLN A 279 17.38 3.67 -6.68
C GLN A 279 16.67 2.84 -7.74
N VAL A 280 16.79 1.52 -7.63
CA VAL A 280 16.03 0.58 -8.45
C VAL A 280 14.72 0.30 -7.73
N LEU A 281 13.60 0.61 -8.40
CA LEU A 281 12.25 0.49 -7.85
C LEU A 281 11.48 -0.61 -8.59
N LEU A 282 10.48 -1.19 -7.92
CA LEU A 282 9.52 -2.12 -8.54
C LEU A 282 8.11 -1.51 -8.53
N SER A 283 7.30 -1.91 -9.50
CA SER A 283 5.84 -1.79 -9.41
C SER A 283 5.27 -2.98 -8.64
N TYR A 284 4.62 -2.72 -7.50
CA TYR A 284 3.91 -3.75 -6.74
C TYR A 284 2.51 -4.03 -7.29
N GLY A 285 2.01 -3.15 -8.17
CA GLY A 285 0.63 -3.11 -8.62
C GLY A 285 0.10 -1.68 -8.65
N THR A 286 -1.13 -1.54 -9.13
CA THR A 286 -1.80 -0.24 -9.33
C THR A 286 -2.62 0.11 -8.10
N TYR A 287 -2.07 0.96 -7.21
CA TYR A 287 -2.70 1.30 -5.93
C TYR A 287 -3.02 2.78 -5.80
N SER A 288 -4.19 3.07 -5.23
CA SER A 288 -4.51 4.38 -4.68
C SER A 288 -3.69 4.66 -3.41
N ASN A 289 -3.60 5.92 -3.00
CA ASN A 289 -2.90 6.28 -1.77
C ASN A 289 -3.55 5.66 -0.52
N LEU A 290 -4.89 5.48 -0.52
CA LEU A 290 -5.55 4.82 0.60
C LEU A 290 -5.17 3.33 0.69
N GLU A 291 -5.06 2.64 -0.46
CA GLU A 291 -4.61 1.25 -0.53
C GLU A 291 -3.12 1.11 -0.17
N LEU A 292 -2.26 2.03 -0.62
CA LEU A 292 -0.85 2.08 -0.21
C LEU A 292 -0.72 2.22 1.31
N LEU A 293 -1.52 3.09 1.91
CA LEU A 293 -1.59 3.26 3.35
C LEU A 293 -2.15 2.00 4.04
N GLN A 294 -3.11 1.31 3.42
CA GLN A 294 -3.70 0.09 3.96
C GLN A 294 -2.72 -1.07 4.02
N TYR A 295 -1.99 -1.33 2.92
CA TYR A 295 -1.20 -2.56 2.77
C TYR A 295 0.29 -2.37 3.07
N TYR A 296 0.82 -1.17 2.85
CA TYR A 296 2.26 -0.89 2.95
C TYR A 296 2.61 0.17 4.00
N GLY A 297 1.66 1.05 4.36
CA GLY A 297 1.86 2.06 5.41
C GLY A 297 2.60 3.31 4.96
N PHE A 298 2.47 3.69 3.68
CA PHE A 298 3.02 4.95 3.15
C PHE A 298 2.08 5.58 2.12
N LEU A 299 2.40 6.80 1.72
CA LEU A 299 1.69 7.57 0.70
C LEU A 299 2.68 8.10 -0.33
N LEU A 300 2.24 8.25 -1.58
CA LEU A 300 2.98 8.98 -2.59
C LEU A 300 2.46 10.41 -2.70
N GLN A 301 3.37 11.38 -2.79
CA GLN A 301 3.00 12.78 -3.03
C GLN A 301 2.34 12.96 -4.39
N GLU A 302 2.88 12.30 -5.40
CA GLU A 302 2.33 12.23 -6.75
C GLU A 302 2.10 10.75 -7.09
N ASN A 303 0.83 10.34 -7.04
CA ASN A 303 0.36 9.02 -7.39
C ASN A 303 -0.57 9.11 -8.62
N PRO A 304 -0.12 8.69 -9.81
CA PRO A 304 -0.96 8.73 -11.01
C PRO A 304 -2.19 7.82 -10.90
N ASN A 305 -2.16 6.84 -9.99
CA ASN A 305 -3.20 5.85 -9.79
C ASN A 305 -4.13 6.17 -8.60
N ASP A 306 -4.02 7.36 -8.01
CA ASP A 306 -4.89 7.73 -6.88
C ASP A 306 -6.35 7.91 -7.31
N ARG A 307 -7.26 7.59 -6.38
CA ARG A 307 -8.70 7.60 -6.62
C ARG A 307 -9.40 8.35 -5.49
N VAL A 308 -9.99 9.49 -5.85
CA VAL A 308 -10.74 10.35 -4.94
C VAL A 308 -12.23 10.19 -5.22
N PHE A 309 -12.95 9.65 -4.25
CA PHE A 309 -14.39 9.41 -4.36
C PHE A 309 -15.18 10.57 -3.77
N ILE A 310 -16.22 10.99 -4.48
CA ILE A 310 -17.19 11.98 -4.00
C ILE A 310 -18.57 11.32 -3.87
N PRO A 311 -19.44 11.79 -2.96
CA PRO A 311 -20.81 11.32 -2.89
C PRO A 311 -21.54 11.59 -4.22
N LEU A 312 -22.16 10.55 -4.79
CA LEU A 312 -22.97 10.64 -6.01
C LEU A 312 -24.43 10.34 -5.68
N GLU A 313 -25.34 11.02 -6.38
CA GLU A 313 -26.78 10.79 -6.28
C GLU A 313 -27.13 9.37 -6.79
N HIS A 314 -28.15 8.75 -6.20
CA HIS A 314 -28.61 7.40 -6.60
C HIS A 314 -28.95 7.31 -8.10
N GLU A 315 -29.43 8.40 -8.69
CA GLU A 315 -29.77 8.49 -10.11
C GLU A 315 -28.55 8.39 -11.05
N ILE A 316 -27.36 8.78 -10.60
CA ILE A 316 -26.13 8.67 -11.38
C ILE A 316 -25.73 7.20 -11.49
N TYR A 317 -25.87 6.44 -10.39
CA TYR A 317 -25.64 5.00 -10.41
C TYR A 317 -26.69 4.26 -11.24
N SER A 318 -27.97 4.60 -11.11
CA SER A 318 -29.03 3.90 -11.84
C SER A 318 -29.07 4.20 -13.35
N SER A 319 -28.45 5.32 -13.77
CA SER A 319 -28.36 5.70 -15.18
C SER A 319 -27.10 5.21 -15.88
N SER A 320 -26.11 4.68 -15.14
CA SER A 320 -24.86 4.18 -15.69
C SER A 320 -24.68 2.68 -15.45
N SER A 321 -23.87 2.04 -16.28
CA SER A 321 -23.48 0.63 -16.16
C SER A 321 -22.06 0.48 -15.61
N TRP A 322 -21.44 1.58 -15.20
CA TRP A 322 -20.11 1.60 -14.64
C TRP A 322 -20.12 1.10 -13.18
N PRO A 323 -19.13 0.30 -12.76
CA PRO A 323 -18.90 -0.01 -11.35
C PRO A 323 -18.68 1.28 -10.55
N LYS A 324 -19.04 1.26 -9.25
CA LYS A 324 -18.89 2.44 -8.38
C LYS A 324 -17.43 2.84 -8.22
N GLU A 325 -16.54 1.86 -8.21
CA GLU A 325 -15.11 1.97 -8.05
C GLU A 325 -14.44 2.67 -9.25
N SER A 326 -15.12 2.70 -10.40
CA SER A 326 -14.68 3.42 -11.60
C SER A 326 -15.09 4.90 -11.61
N LEU A 327 -15.97 5.33 -10.69
CA LEU A 327 -16.51 6.69 -10.64
C LEU A 327 -15.73 7.56 -9.64
N PHE A 328 -14.54 7.99 -10.03
CA PHE A 328 -13.63 8.76 -9.17
C PHE A 328 -13.01 9.96 -9.88
N ILE A 329 -12.32 10.79 -9.09
CA ILE A 329 -11.46 11.90 -9.52
C ILE A 329 -10.00 11.47 -9.35
N HIS A 330 -9.18 11.67 -10.36
CA HIS A 330 -7.74 11.44 -10.29
C HIS A 330 -7.06 12.50 -9.42
N GLN A 331 -5.85 12.21 -8.92
CA GLN A 331 -5.13 13.15 -8.06
C GLN A 331 -4.90 14.54 -8.70
N ASN A 332 -4.75 14.60 -10.02
CA ASN A 332 -4.59 15.84 -10.80
C ASN A 332 -5.90 16.63 -11.00
N GLY A 333 -6.99 16.20 -10.36
CA GLY A 333 -8.31 16.81 -10.46
C GLY A 333 -9.14 16.40 -11.67
N ASN A 334 -8.59 15.62 -12.60
CA ASN A 334 -9.38 15.16 -13.74
C ASN A 334 -10.40 14.12 -13.28
N PRO A 335 -11.69 14.24 -13.66
CA PRO A 335 -12.64 13.16 -13.46
C PRO A 335 -12.28 11.97 -14.36
N SER A 336 -12.46 10.75 -13.84
CA SER A 336 -12.30 9.53 -14.62
C SER A 336 -13.23 9.49 -15.84
N PHE A 337 -12.84 8.72 -16.85
CA PHE A 337 -13.63 8.51 -18.06
C PHE A 337 -15.06 8.01 -17.74
N ALA A 338 -15.16 7.05 -16.83
CA ALA A 338 -16.43 6.48 -16.39
C ALA A 338 -17.29 7.52 -15.67
N LEU A 339 -16.71 8.36 -14.79
CA LEU A 339 -17.42 9.44 -14.12
C LEU A 339 -17.99 10.46 -15.11
N LEU A 340 -17.19 10.94 -16.06
CA LEU A 340 -17.67 11.87 -17.09
C LEU A 340 -18.78 11.25 -17.95
N SER A 341 -18.60 10.01 -18.37
CA SER A 341 -19.59 9.28 -19.18
C SER A 341 -20.91 9.11 -18.44
N ALA A 342 -20.86 8.75 -17.15
CA ALA A 342 -22.03 8.62 -16.29
C ALA A 342 -22.74 9.97 -16.11
N LEU A 343 -22.00 11.04 -15.83
CA LEU A 343 -22.58 12.37 -15.62
C LEU A 343 -23.22 12.95 -16.89
N ARG A 344 -22.61 12.75 -18.06
CA ARG A 344 -23.19 13.14 -19.37
C ARG A 344 -24.55 12.49 -19.61
N LEU A 345 -24.63 11.20 -19.33
CA LEU A 345 -25.86 10.43 -19.49
C LEU A 345 -26.92 10.83 -18.45
N TRP A 346 -26.52 11.03 -17.19
CA TRP A 346 -27.39 11.51 -16.12
C TRP A 346 -27.98 12.89 -16.44
N ALA A 347 -27.14 13.84 -16.89
CA ALA A 347 -27.55 15.20 -17.27
C ALA A 347 -28.39 15.25 -18.56
N THR A 348 -28.55 14.13 -19.27
CA THR A 348 -29.46 14.02 -20.41
C THR A 348 -30.88 13.69 -19.93
N HIS A 349 -31.88 14.37 -20.52
CA HIS A 349 -33.30 14.08 -20.24
C HIS A 349 -33.62 12.59 -20.44
N PRO A 350 -34.36 11.92 -19.51
CA PRO A 350 -34.58 10.47 -19.54
C PRO A 350 -35.00 9.90 -20.90
N ASN A 351 -35.95 10.56 -21.58
CA ASN A 351 -36.46 10.14 -22.90
C ASN A 351 -35.40 10.14 -24.03
N LYS A 352 -34.29 10.86 -23.87
CA LYS A 352 -33.22 10.96 -24.88
C LYS A 352 -32.00 10.08 -24.56
N ARG A 353 -31.88 9.56 -23.33
CA ARG A 353 -30.71 8.78 -22.87
C ARG A 353 -30.40 7.59 -23.76
N ARG A 354 -31.42 6.84 -24.19
CA ARG A 354 -31.24 5.66 -25.06
C ARG A 354 -30.60 6.00 -26.41
N GLY A 355 -30.88 7.19 -26.96
CA GLY A 355 -30.34 7.62 -28.25
C GLY A 355 -28.89 8.09 -28.19
N VAL A 356 -28.42 8.57 -27.03
CA VAL A 356 -27.09 9.16 -26.88
C VAL A 356 -26.14 8.35 -25.99
N GLY A 357 -26.61 7.25 -25.40
CA GLY A 357 -25.81 6.41 -24.50
C GLY A 357 -24.50 5.98 -25.14
N HIS A 358 -24.54 5.41 -26.36
CA HIS A 358 -23.33 4.99 -27.08
C HIS A 358 -22.31 6.12 -27.28
N LEU A 359 -22.75 7.37 -27.48
CA LEU A 359 -21.87 8.52 -27.59
C LEU A 359 -21.22 8.86 -26.24
N ALA A 360 -22.00 8.83 -25.15
CA ALA A 360 -21.48 9.06 -23.81
C ALA A 360 -20.42 8.01 -23.43
N TYR A 361 -20.69 6.72 -23.66
CA TYR A 361 -19.74 5.63 -23.40
C TYR A 361 -18.55 5.60 -24.37
N ALA A 362 -18.64 6.28 -25.52
CA ALA A 362 -17.51 6.51 -26.42
C ALA A 362 -16.70 7.77 -26.03
N GLY A 363 -17.03 8.44 -24.91
CA GLY A 363 -16.35 9.65 -24.47
C GLY A 363 -16.69 10.91 -25.28
N SER A 364 -17.65 10.83 -26.20
CA SER A 364 -18.04 11.95 -27.06
C SER A 364 -18.82 12.99 -26.27
N GLN A 365 -18.56 14.27 -26.56
CA GLN A 365 -19.37 15.37 -26.03
C GLN A 365 -20.78 15.32 -26.63
N LEU A 366 -21.80 15.36 -25.78
CA LEU A 366 -23.19 15.24 -26.25
C LEU A 366 -23.75 16.58 -26.77
N SER A 367 -23.44 17.66 -26.08
CA SER A 367 -23.71 19.05 -26.48
C SER A 367 -22.99 20.00 -25.54
N VAL A 368 -22.68 21.23 -26.00
CA VAL A 368 -22.10 22.28 -25.15
C VAL A 368 -22.90 22.50 -23.87
N LYS A 369 -24.24 22.55 -23.98
CA LYS A 369 -25.12 22.71 -22.80
C LYS A 369 -25.01 21.55 -21.82
N ASN A 370 -24.90 20.31 -22.31
CA ASN A 370 -24.74 19.13 -21.45
C ASN A 370 -23.38 19.16 -20.74
N GLU A 371 -22.29 19.45 -21.45
CA GLU A 371 -20.96 19.55 -20.85
C GLU A 371 -20.91 20.65 -19.77
N VAL A 372 -21.45 21.84 -20.04
CA VAL A 372 -21.51 22.93 -19.06
C VAL A 372 -22.30 22.51 -17.81
N LEU A 373 -23.44 21.83 -17.96
CA LEU A 373 -24.22 21.32 -16.83
C LEU A 373 -23.44 20.29 -16.00
N VAL A 374 -22.72 19.37 -16.66
CA VAL A 374 -21.88 18.36 -15.99
C VAL A 374 -20.76 19.04 -15.20
N MET A 375 -20.03 19.98 -15.82
CA MET A 375 -18.93 20.69 -15.16
C MET A 375 -19.41 21.56 -13.99
N GLN A 376 -20.56 22.23 -14.14
CA GLN A 376 -21.16 23.01 -13.06
C GLN A 376 -21.61 22.12 -11.90
N TRP A 377 -22.23 20.97 -12.17
CA TRP A 377 -22.62 20.02 -11.15
C TRP A 377 -21.40 19.45 -10.42
N LEU A 378 -20.38 19.01 -11.16
CA LEU A 378 -19.18 18.42 -10.59
C LEU A 378 -18.41 19.42 -9.72
N SER A 379 -18.24 20.65 -10.22
CA SER A 379 -17.64 21.74 -9.45
C SER A 379 -18.45 22.04 -8.18
N LYS A 380 -19.77 22.17 -8.28
CA LYS A 380 -20.64 22.41 -7.12
C LYS A 380 -20.55 21.29 -6.08
N ASN A 381 -20.50 20.04 -6.52
CA ASN A 381 -20.41 18.89 -5.62
C ASN A 381 -19.05 18.83 -4.91
N CYS A 382 -17.95 19.09 -5.63
CA CYS A 382 -16.62 19.20 -5.02
C CYS A 382 -16.56 20.31 -3.95
N HIS A 383 -17.12 21.49 -4.25
CA HIS A 383 -17.21 22.58 -3.25
C HIS A 383 -18.06 22.18 -2.04
N ALA A 384 -19.20 21.51 -2.26
CA ALA A 384 -20.05 21.05 -1.17
C ALA A 384 -19.32 20.05 -0.26
N VAL A 385 -18.58 19.10 -0.84
CA VAL A 385 -17.74 18.16 -0.08
C VAL A 385 -16.67 18.90 0.71
N LEU A 386 -15.92 19.81 0.07
CA LEU A 386 -14.88 20.60 0.75
C LEU A 386 -15.43 21.42 1.93
N ASN A 387 -16.58 22.07 1.75
CA ASN A 387 -17.21 22.88 2.78
C ASN A 387 -17.77 22.06 3.96
N ASN A 388 -18.07 20.77 3.74
CA ASN A 388 -18.56 19.87 4.78
C ASN A 388 -17.44 19.21 5.58
N LEU A 389 -16.19 19.28 5.13
CA LEU A 389 -15.06 18.71 5.85
C LEU A 389 -14.67 19.58 7.07
N PRO A 390 -14.18 18.98 8.16
CA PRO A 390 -13.87 19.72 9.38
C PRO A 390 -12.76 20.77 9.25
N THR A 391 -11.83 20.60 8.30
CA THR A 391 -10.69 21.49 8.11
C THR A 391 -10.45 21.81 6.63
N SER A 392 -9.84 22.94 6.36
CA SER A 392 -9.37 23.39 5.04
C SER A 392 -8.01 22.78 4.67
N VAL A 393 -7.61 22.97 3.41
CA VAL A 393 -6.28 22.56 2.91
C VAL A 393 -5.17 23.36 3.63
N GLU A 394 -5.38 24.65 3.84
CA GLU A 394 -4.42 25.55 4.47
C GLU A 394 -4.18 25.18 5.94
N GLU A 395 -5.25 24.92 6.70
CA GLU A 395 -5.17 24.46 8.09
C GLU A 395 -4.43 23.12 8.18
N ASP A 396 -4.72 22.18 7.29
CA ASP A 396 -4.06 20.88 7.30
C ASP A 396 -2.58 20.96 6.92
N ASN A 397 -2.19 21.84 5.99
CA ASN A 397 -0.78 22.05 5.67
C ASN A 397 -0.02 22.68 6.85
N GLN A 398 -0.65 23.61 7.57
CA GLN A 398 -0.08 24.16 8.80
C GLN A 398 0.06 23.08 9.89
N LEU A 399 -0.97 22.25 10.05
CA LEU A 399 -0.95 21.11 10.97
C LEU A 399 0.18 20.14 10.62
N LEU A 400 0.30 19.75 9.36
CA LEU A 400 1.37 18.86 8.89
C LEU A 400 2.76 19.45 9.15
N CYS A 401 2.95 20.75 8.89
CA CYS A 401 4.20 21.44 9.20
C CYS A 401 4.54 21.37 10.70
N ASN A 402 3.54 21.56 11.55
CA ASN A 402 3.70 21.45 13.01
C ASN A 402 4.02 20.02 13.45
N ILE A 403 3.37 19.01 12.87
CA ILE A 403 3.66 17.60 13.15
C ILE A 403 5.12 17.26 12.77
N CYS A 404 5.60 17.68 11.59
CA CYS A 404 6.98 17.46 11.15
C CYS A 404 7.99 18.13 12.10
N LYS A 405 7.76 19.39 12.47
CA LYS A 405 8.61 20.09 13.45
C LYS A 405 8.72 19.32 14.76
N ILE A 406 7.61 18.78 15.28
CA ILE A 406 7.60 17.99 16.52
C ILE A 406 8.42 16.70 16.39
N GLN A 407 8.39 16.05 15.23
CA GLN A 407 9.19 14.85 14.98
C GLN A 407 10.70 15.15 14.99
N ASP A 408 11.08 16.34 14.53
CA ASP A 408 12.47 16.79 14.47
C ASP A 408 13.01 17.28 15.82
N LEU A 409 12.14 17.63 16.77
CA LEU A 409 12.55 18.09 18.11
C LEU A 409 13.24 16.98 18.91
N GLN A 410 14.45 17.25 19.38
CA GLN A 410 15.23 16.32 20.20
C GLN A 410 15.07 16.52 21.71
N GLY A 411 14.49 17.64 22.16
CA GLY A 411 14.41 18.04 23.58
C GLY A 411 12.99 18.15 24.17
N PRO A 412 12.76 17.70 25.42
CA PRO A 412 11.43 17.70 26.06
C PRO A 412 10.88 19.11 26.36
N THR A 413 11.75 20.09 26.67
CA THR A 413 11.35 21.47 26.99
C THR A 413 10.84 22.24 25.77
N GLU A 414 11.41 21.98 24.59
CA GLU A 414 10.95 22.59 23.33
C GLU A 414 9.59 22.03 22.91
N LEU A 415 9.40 20.73 23.15
CA LEU A 415 8.15 20.04 22.89
C LEU A 415 6.99 20.60 23.73
N GLY A 416 7.20 20.79 25.04
CA GLY A 416 6.17 21.35 25.93
C GLY A 416 5.72 22.75 25.51
N LYS A 417 6.67 23.63 25.15
CA LYS A 417 6.36 24.98 24.67
C LYS A 417 5.62 24.97 23.34
N MET A 418 6.05 24.13 22.39
CA MET A 418 5.41 24.05 21.08
C MET A 418 3.98 23.51 21.20
N LEU A 419 3.77 22.45 21.99
CA LEU A 419 2.45 21.84 22.17
C LEU A 419 1.42 22.80 22.80
N LEU A 420 1.85 23.71 23.69
CA LEU A 420 0.98 24.73 24.28
C LEU A 420 0.63 25.87 23.29
N THR A 421 1.48 26.13 22.30
CA THR A 421 1.22 27.13 21.27
C THR A 421 0.31 26.65 20.15
N VAL A 422 0.16 25.33 19.99
CA VAL A 422 -0.64 24.74 18.92
C VAL A 422 -1.97 24.25 19.48
N GLY A 423 -3.05 24.99 19.22
CA GLY A 423 -4.41 24.59 19.58
C GLY A 423 -5.03 23.53 18.64
N GLY A 424 -6.28 23.16 18.89
CA GLY A 424 -7.07 22.30 18.00
C GLY A 424 -6.78 20.81 18.15
N GLU A 425 -6.54 20.11 17.03
CA GLU A 425 -6.31 18.65 17.01
C GLU A 425 -5.12 18.21 17.87
N PHE A 426 -4.13 19.09 18.11
CA PHE A 426 -3.04 18.80 19.04
C PHE A 426 -3.51 18.65 20.49
N CYS A 427 -4.46 19.46 20.96
CA CYS A 427 -5.02 19.30 22.29
C CYS A 427 -5.72 17.93 22.42
N ALA A 428 -6.53 17.57 21.41
CA ALA A 428 -7.20 16.26 21.37
C ALA A 428 -6.20 15.09 21.35
N PHE A 429 -5.08 15.25 20.63
CA PHE A 429 -3.98 14.28 20.65
C PHE A 429 -3.37 14.14 22.05
N LEU A 430 -3.05 15.25 22.72
CA LEU A 430 -2.47 15.24 24.06
C LEU A 430 -3.43 14.67 25.10
N GLU A 431 -4.72 14.97 25.01
CA GLU A 431 -5.78 14.41 25.85
C GLU A 431 -5.86 12.89 25.68
N THR A 432 -5.90 12.42 24.43
CA THR A 432 -5.96 10.99 24.09
C THR A 432 -4.80 10.19 24.71
N TYR A 433 -3.62 10.81 24.79
CA TYR A 433 -2.41 10.17 25.33
C TYR A 433 -2.09 10.57 26.79
N GLY A 434 -2.95 11.35 27.45
CA GLY A 434 -2.81 11.72 28.86
C GLY A 434 -1.61 12.62 29.15
N LEU A 435 -1.29 13.54 28.23
CA LEU A 435 -0.10 14.42 28.30
C LEU A 435 -0.41 15.85 28.78
N VAL A 436 -1.68 16.21 28.99
CA VAL A 436 -2.13 17.59 29.28
C VAL A 436 -1.67 18.12 30.64
N ASN A 437 -1.42 17.25 31.64
CA ASN A 437 -1.12 17.65 33.02
C ASN A 437 0.32 17.31 33.47
N ARG A 438 1.25 17.02 32.56
CA ARG A 438 2.66 16.76 32.93
C ARG A 438 3.42 18.08 32.99
N GLU A 439 4.14 18.33 34.08
CA GLU A 439 4.99 19.51 34.26
C GLU A 439 5.97 19.67 33.08
N GLU A 440 6.23 20.93 32.69
CA GLU A 440 6.95 21.38 31.49
C GLU A 440 8.33 20.76 31.25
N THR A 441 8.90 20.09 32.25
CA THR A 441 10.29 19.68 32.32
C THR A 441 10.58 18.27 31.78
N GLU A 442 9.59 17.40 31.59
CA GLU A 442 9.83 15.98 31.21
C GLU A 442 8.84 15.36 30.20
N LEU A 443 8.38 16.12 29.20
CA LEU A 443 7.60 15.54 28.09
C LEU A 443 8.52 14.72 27.16
N HIS A 444 8.79 13.46 27.53
CA HIS A 444 9.44 12.50 26.65
C HIS A 444 8.40 11.77 25.79
N LEU A 445 8.51 11.92 24.47
CA LEU A 445 7.71 11.13 23.52
C LEU A 445 8.11 9.66 23.61
N THR A 446 7.29 8.87 24.31
CA THR A 446 7.44 7.41 24.32
C THR A 446 7.36 6.85 22.90
N GLY A 447 7.95 5.69 22.66
CA GLY A 447 7.85 5.03 21.34
C GLY A 447 6.40 4.72 20.91
N LYS A 448 5.44 4.67 21.84
CA LYS A 448 4.01 4.57 21.51
C LYS A 448 3.49 5.90 20.91
N ILE A 449 3.82 7.03 21.52
CA ILE A 449 3.39 8.35 21.07
C ILE A 449 4.04 8.69 19.72
N LYS A 450 5.34 8.41 19.54
CA LYS A 450 6.01 8.64 18.25
C LYS A 450 5.32 7.92 17.09
N ARG A 451 4.99 6.63 17.27
CA ARG A 451 4.22 5.85 16.27
C ARG A 451 2.81 6.37 16.04
N SER A 452 2.17 6.93 17.06
CA SER A 452 0.88 7.59 16.89
C SER A 452 1.01 8.87 16.08
N LEU A 453 2.04 9.66 16.35
CA LEU A 453 2.33 10.87 15.60
C LEU A 453 2.61 10.57 14.12
N GLU A 454 3.36 9.50 13.80
CA GLU A 454 3.56 9.07 12.41
C GLU A 454 2.25 8.65 11.72
N ARG A 455 1.40 7.86 12.39
CA ARG A 455 0.10 7.46 11.84
C ARG A 455 -0.83 8.66 11.63
N TRP A 456 -0.83 9.61 12.56
CA TRP A 456 -1.57 10.87 12.42
C TRP A 456 -1.03 11.72 11.26
N LYS A 457 0.29 11.84 11.12
CA LYS A 457 0.94 12.49 9.97
C LYS A 457 0.45 11.91 8.65
N LEU A 458 0.42 10.59 8.52
CA LEU A 458 -0.09 9.91 7.33
C LEU A 458 -1.57 10.20 7.08
N ALA A 459 -2.41 10.20 8.12
CA ALA A 459 -3.83 10.56 7.98
C ALA A 459 -4.01 12.01 7.47
N VAL A 460 -3.25 12.96 8.02
CA VAL A 460 -3.27 14.37 7.60
C VAL A 460 -2.73 14.53 6.18
N GLN A 461 -1.63 13.85 5.83
CA GLN A 461 -1.11 13.86 4.46
C GLN A 461 -2.14 13.33 3.47
N TRP A 462 -2.77 12.19 3.77
CA TRP A 462 -3.79 11.60 2.90
C TRP A 462 -4.96 12.56 2.68
N ARG A 463 -5.52 13.16 3.74
CA ARG A 463 -6.67 14.08 3.61
C ARG A 463 -6.32 15.38 2.90
N ILE A 464 -5.07 15.86 2.98
CA ILE A 464 -4.57 16.99 2.17
C ILE A 464 -4.62 16.62 0.68
N LEU A 465 -4.10 15.44 0.31
CA LEU A 465 -4.08 14.99 -1.09
C LEU A 465 -5.52 14.84 -1.63
N TYR A 466 -6.42 14.27 -0.82
CA TYR A 466 -7.84 14.20 -1.13
C TYR A 466 -8.46 15.58 -1.41
N LYS A 467 -8.27 16.55 -0.50
CA LYS A 467 -8.82 17.90 -0.65
C LYS A 467 -8.22 18.64 -1.85
N LYS A 468 -6.91 18.50 -2.10
CA LYS A 468 -6.24 19.09 -3.27
C LYS A 468 -6.83 18.58 -4.58
N ALA A 469 -7.05 17.26 -4.72
CA ALA A 469 -7.69 16.71 -5.92
C ALA A 469 -9.09 17.29 -6.17
N LEU A 470 -9.87 17.58 -5.12
CA LEU A 470 -11.16 18.26 -5.27
C LEU A 470 -11.02 19.71 -5.73
N VAL A 471 -10.03 20.46 -5.20
CA VAL A 471 -9.72 21.84 -5.65
C VAL A 471 -9.22 21.86 -7.09
N ASP A 472 -8.41 20.88 -7.48
CA ASP A 472 -7.94 20.74 -8.86
C ASP A 472 -9.08 20.37 -9.80
N CYS A 473 -10.05 19.58 -9.32
CA CYS A 473 -11.26 19.25 -10.07
C CYS A 473 -12.16 20.47 -10.31
N THR A 474 -12.34 21.35 -9.32
CA THR A 474 -13.10 22.60 -9.54
C THR A 474 -12.40 23.52 -10.55
N SER A 475 -11.06 23.55 -10.51
CA SER A 475 -10.23 24.28 -11.47
C SER A 475 -10.32 23.67 -12.88
N TYR A 476 -10.33 22.33 -13.00
CA TYR A 476 -10.58 21.61 -14.24
C TYR A 476 -11.95 21.95 -14.84
N CYS A 477 -13.01 21.90 -14.02
CA CYS A 477 -14.37 22.23 -14.43
C CYS A 477 -14.50 23.67 -14.95
N THR A 478 -13.84 24.62 -14.25
CA THR A 478 -13.86 26.04 -14.62
C THR A 478 -13.17 26.26 -15.97
N ARG A 479 -11.95 25.72 -16.16
CA ARG A 479 -11.22 25.79 -17.43
C ARG A 479 -12.01 25.21 -18.59
N THR A 480 -12.63 24.05 -18.38
CA THR A 480 -13.45 23.37 -19.39
C THR A 480 -14.71 24.16 -19.74
N THR A 481 -15.35 24.79 -18.76
CA THR A 481 -16.54 25.63 -19.01
C THR A 481 -16.18 26.91 -19.79
N CYS A 482 -15.04 27.53 -19.47
CA CYS A 482 -14.55 28.71 -20.19
C CYS A 482 -14.19 28.37 -21.65
N SER A 483 -13.53 27.25 -21.90
CA SER A 483 -13.17 26.84 -23.27
C SER A 483 -14.38 26.49 -24.14
N LEU A 484 -15.47 26.01 -23.53
CA LEU A 484 -16.73 25.73 -24.22
C LEU A 484 -17.60 26.98 -24.49
N SER A 485 -17.31 28.08 -23.79
CA SER A 485 -18.00 29.37 -23.92
C SER A 485 -17.28 30.35 -24.85
N SER A 486 -16.06 29.97 -25.28
CA SER A 486 -15.21 30.70 -26.23
C SER A 486 -15.47 30.19 -27.64
#